data_AF-A0A958WQ65-F1
#
_entry.id   AF-A0A958WQ65-F1
#
_cell.length_a   1.000
_cell.length_b   1.000
_cell.length_c   1.000
_cell.angle_alpha   90.00
_cell.angle_beta   90.00
_cell.angle_gamma   90.00
#
_symmetry.space_group_name_H-M   'P 1'
#
loop_
_entity.id
_entity.type
_entity.pdbx_description
1 polymer ?
#
loop_
_entity_poly.entity_id
_entity_poly.type
_entity_poly.pdbx_seq_one_letter_code
_entity_poly.pdbx_strand_id
1 'polypeptide(L)'
;MKNVFYLLFLTFSLMAAGCQKEEQLGPADAIYLKFINKTGDGIEGLLVSRADIGDLSKGKSSDYVRYETFGQQFKYMLTEAVGTMGGKRHFQSSACSGVCGTSSAPYGVWLENGYYKVVITKSGELGGNYLDFRLAE
;
A
#
# COMPACT_ATOMS: atom_id res chain seq x y z
N MET A 1 47.92 14.49 14.41
CA MET A 1 47.17 13.22 14.30
C MET A 1 45.92 13.14 15.20
N LYS A 2 45.44 14.24 15.83
CA LYS A 2 44.18 14.22 16.62
C LYS A 2 42.93 14.56 15.79
N ASN A 3 43.09 15.25 14.66
CA ASN A 3 41.96 15.75 13.86
C ASN A 3 41.35 14.71 12.91
N VAL A 4 42.06 13.61 12.64
CA VAL A 4 41.56 12.53 11.76
C VAL A 4 40.58 11.60 12.50
N PHE A 5 40.74 11.45 13.82
CA PHE A 5 39.87 10.62 14.64
C PHE A 5 38.45 11.18 14.80
N TYR A 6 38.30 12.51 14.86
CA TYR A 6 37.00 13.16 14.96
C TYR A 6 36.17 13.05 13.67
N LEU A 7 36.83 12.97 12.51
CA LEU A 7 36.14 12.85 11.22
C LEU A 7 35.50 11.46 11.03
N LEU A 8 36.16 10.41 11.54
CA LEU A 8 35.68 9.02 11.48
C LEU A 8 34.51 8.74 12.43
N PHE A 9 34.44 9.45 13.55
CA PHE A 9 33.33 9.28 14.50
C PHE A 9 32.03 9.94 14.00
N LEU A 10 32.15 11.03 13.25
CA LEU A 10 31.00 11.76 12.71
C LEU A 10 30.34 11.00 11.54
N THR A 11 31.12 10.29 10.71
CA THR A 11 30.59 9.52 9.58
C THR A 11 29.86 8.26 10.01
N PHE A 12 30.28 7.61 11.10
CA PHE A 12 29.56 6.45 11.65
C PHE A 12 28.20 6.83 12.26
N SER A 13 28.12 8.03 12.85
CA SER A 13 26.87 8.56 13.45
C SER A 13 25.82 8.91 12.38
N LEU A 14 26.25 9.31 11.18
CA LEU A 14 25.37 9.60 10.05
C LEU A 14 24.80 8.33 9.37
N MET A 15 25.49 7.18 9.49
CA MET A 15 24.97 5.91 8.97
C MET A 15 23.92 5.25 9.89
N ALA A 16 23.90 5.60 11.18
CA ALA A 16 22.89 5.10 12.12
C ALA A 16 21.53 5.81 12.02
N ALA A 17 21.47 6.99 11.39
CA ALA A 17 20.22 7.75 11.22
C ALA A 17 19.35 7.25 10.05
N GLY A 18 19.82 6.25 9.29
CA GLY A 18 19.09 5.63 8.19
C GLY A 18 18.29 4.37 8.57
N CYS A 19 18.13 4.05 9.86
CA CYS A 19 17.24 2.98 10.29
C CYS A 19 15.79 3.37 9.95
N GLN A 20 15.30 2.93 8.79
CA GLN A 20 13.86 2.76 8.58
C GLN A 20 13.36 1.97 9.78
N LYS A 21 12.56 2.64 10.62
CA LYS A 21 11.90 2.03 11.75
C LYS A 21 11.00 0.94 11.18
N GLU A 22 11.48 -0.30 11.15
CA GLU A 22 10.66 -1.44 10.80
C GLU A 22 9.46 -1.42 11.73
N GLU A 23 8.27 -1.37 11.13
CA GLU A 23 7.02 -1.29 11.84
C GLU A 23 6.90 -2.59 12.66
N GLN A 24 7.08 -2.50 13.98
CA GLN A 24 7.10 -3.66 14.84
C GLN A 24 5.67 -4.17 15.03
N LEU A 25 5.26 -5.07 14.14
CA LEU A 25 3.91 -5.63 14.10
C LEU A 25 3.88 -6.96 14.87
N GLY A 26 2.84 -7.17 15.67
CA GLY A 26 2.62 -8.42 16.41
C GLY A 26 2.23 -9.59 15.48
N PRO A 27 2.00 -10.80 16.02
CA PRO A 27 1.47 -11.91 15.23
C PRO A 27 0.12 -11.55 14.60
N ALA A 28 -0.10 -11.96 13.35
CA ALA A 28 -1.32 -11.70 12.61
C ALA A 28 -2.35 -12.82 12.81
N ASP A 29 -3.56 -12.47 13.23
CA ASP A 29 -4.73 -13.37 13.34
C ASP A 29 -5.61 -13.35 12.09
N ALA A 30 -5.36 -12.43 11.16
CA ALA A 30 -6.13 -12.20 9.95
C ALA A 30 -5.23 -11.59 8.85
N ILE A 31 -5.82 -11.29 7.70
CA ILE A 31 -5.16 -10.48 6.66
C ILE A 31 -5.37 -9.00 6.99
N TYR A 32 -4.27 -8.26 7.10
CA TYR A 32 -4.24 -6.82 7.30
C TYR A 32 -3.63 -6.14 6.08
N LEU A 33 -4.30 -5.14 5.54
CA LEU A 33 -3.84 -4.38 4.38
C LEU A 33 -3.48 -2.95 4.78
N LYS A 34 -2.41 -2.43 4.20
CA LYS A 34 -2.01 -1.03 4.29
C LYS A 34 -1.84 -0.47 2.89
N PHE A 35 -2.58 0.58 2.56
CA PHE A 35 -2.53 1.20 1.25
C PHE A 35 -1.46 2.29 1.22
N ILE A 36 -0.63 2.30 0.18
CA ILE A 36 0.49 3.24 0.03
C ILE A 36 0.27 4.06 -1.23
N ASN A 37 0.10 5.36 -1.08
CA ASN A 37 -0.09 6.25 -2.22
C ASN A 37 1.24 6.60 -2.90
N LYS A 38 1.45 6.06 -4.11
CA LYS A 38 2.58 6.39 -5.00
C LYS A 38 2.12 7.02 -6.31
N THR A 39 0.95 7.67 -6.33
CA THR A 39 0.41 8.33 -7.54
C THR A 39 1.12 9.65 -7.88
N GLY A 40 1.88 10.22 -6.94
CA GLY A 40 2.53 11.53 -7.06
C GLY A 40 1.67 12.70 -6.56
N ASP A 41 0.37 12.48 -6.34
CA ASP A 41 -0.60 13.46 -5.84
C ASP A 41 -1.37 12.89 -4.64
N GLY A 42 -2.13 13.73 -3.92
CA GLY A 42 -3.01 13.24 -2.86
C GLY A 42 -4.27 12.58 -3.43
N ILE A 43 -4.70 11.49 -2.79
CA ILE A 43 -5.99 10.85 -3.09
C ILE A 43 -6.94 11.16 -1.95
N GLU A 44 -8.03 11.84 -2.26
CA GLU A 44 -9.08 12.23 -1.32
C GLU A 44 -10.25 11.24 -1.38
N GLY A 45 -10.74 10.83 -0.21
CA GLY A 45 -11.93 10.00 -0.08
C GLY A 45 -11.87 8.71 -0.88
N LEU A 46 -10.71 8.03 -0.89
CA LEU A 46 -10.59 6.75 -1.56
C LEU A 46 -11.44 5.72 -0.80
N LEU A 47 -12.49 5.26 -1.47
CA LEU A 47 -13.28 4.14 -1.02
C LEU A 47 -12.80 2.89 -1.72
N VAL A 48 -12.60 1.81 -0.99
CA VAL A 48 -12.31 0.47 -1.49
C VAL A 48 -13.43 -0.45 -1.02
N SER A 49 -14.20 -0.99 -1.95
CA SER A 49 -15.35 -1.86 -1.63
C SER A 49 -16.31 -1.21 -0.62
N ARG A 50 -16.54 0.10 -0.78
CA ARG A 50 -17.37 0.97 0.10
C ARG A 50 -16.78 1.27 1.48
N ALA A 51 -15.60 0.75 1.82
CA ALA A 51 -14.89 1.11 3.04
C ALA A 51 -13.92 2.27 2.76
N ASP A 52 -13.87 3.24 3.69
CA ASP A 52 -12.85 4.29 3.69
C ASP A 52 -11.52 3.69 4.17
N ILE A 53 -10.45 3.96 3.42
CA ILE A 53 -9.11 3.48 3.74
C ILE A 53 -8.23 4.54 4.41
N GLY A 54 -8.77 5.71 4.73
CA GLY A 54 -8.09 6.75 5.50
C GLY A 54 -7.27 7.74 4.68
N ASP A 55 -6.38 8.48 5.37
CA ASP A 55 -5.60 9.57 4.77
C ASP A 55 -4.52 9.07 3.80
N LEU A 56 -4.76 9.33 2.52
CA LEU A 56 -3.84 9.07 1.41
C LEU A 56 -3.40 10.37 0.73
N SER A 57 -3.14 11.42 1.51
CA SER A 57 -2.38 12.57 1.04
C SER A 57 -1.00 12.16 0.48
N LYS A 58 -0.37 13.04 -0.28
CA LYS A 58 0.80 12.73 -1.11
C LYS A 58 1.93 12.06 -0.30
N GLY A 59 2.30 10.84 -0.71
CA GLY A 59 3.37 10.05 -0.09
C GLY A 59 3.00 9.41 1.25
N LYS A 60 1.76 9.56 1.72
CA LYS A 60 1.26 8.88 2.91
C LYS A 60 0.78 7.46 2.60
N SER A 61 0.62 6.70 3.66
CA SER A 61 0.00 5.39 3.69
C SER A 61 -1.13 5.39 4.71
N SER A 62 -2.15 4.58 4.48
CA SER A 62 -3.17 4.29 5.47
C SER A 62 -2.61 3.60 6.70
N ASP A 63 -3.43 3.48 7.74
CA ASP A 63 -3.23 2.47 8.77
C ASP A 63 -3.50 1.06 8.21
N TYR A 64 -3.12 0.04 8.97
CA TYR A 64 -3.50 -1.33 8.67
C TYR A 64 -4.99 -1.53 8.95
N VAL A 65 -5.69 -2.04 7.95
CA VAL A 65 -7.12 -2.34 7.99
C VAL A 65 -7.34 -3.82 7.76
N ARG A 66 -8.22 -4.44 8.57
CA ARG A 66 -8.57 -5.85 8.41
C ARG A 66 -9.26 -6.04 7.08
N TYR A 67 -8.77 -6.99 6.29
CA TYR A 67 -9.29 -7.31 4.97
C TYR A 67 -10.78 -7.65 4.95
N GLU A 68 -11.28 -8.22 6.03
CA GLU A 68 -12.71 -8.53 6.27
C GLU A 68 -13.63 -7.32 6.07
N THR A 69 -13.13 -6.12 6.35
CA THR A 69 -13.86 -4.85 6.24
C THR A 69 -14.32 -4.56 4.80
N PHE A 70 -13.64 -5.11 3.80
CA PHE A 70 -13.94 -4.87 2.38
C PHE A 70 -15.02 -5.78 1.81
N GLY A 71 -15.62 -6.66 2.62
CA GLY A 71 -16.56 -7.67 2.14
C GLY A 71 -15.81 -8.81 1.47
N GLN A 72 -15.50 -9.85 2.24
CA GLN A 72 -14.88 -11.05 1.70
C GLN A 72 -15.89 -11.84 0.88
N GLN A 73 -15.64 -12.00 -0.41
CA GLN A 73 -16.15 -13.14 -1.17
C GLN A 73 -14.95 -13.98 -1.58
N PHE A 74 -14.91 -15.23 -1.10
CA PHE A 74 -13.88 -16.23 -1.44
C PHE A 74 -12.43 -15.75 -1.26
N LYS A 75 -12.12 -14.93 -0.25
CA LYS A 75 -10.81 -14.28 -0.04
C LYS A 75 -10.31 -13.44 -1.24
N TYR A 76 -11.18 -13.02 -2.16
CA TYR A 76 -10.86 -12.07 -3.23
C TYR A 76 -11.02 -10.64 -2.73
N MET A 77 -10.13 -9.75 -3.20
CA MET A 77 -10.26 -8.33 -2.97
C MET A 77 -11.02 -7.79 -4.19
N LEU A 78 -12.34 -7.78 -4.13
CA LEU A 78 -13.14 -7.09 -5.13
C LEU A 78 -13.08 -5.59 -4.84
N THR A 79 -11.94 -4.94 -5.16
CA THR A 79 -11.75 -3.51 -4.87
C THR A 79 -12.43 -2.64 -5.88
N GLU A 80 -13.75 -2.56 -5.88
CA GLU A 80 -14.39 -1.37 -6.47
C GLU A 80 -13.82 -0.14 -5.75
N ALA A 81 -12.88 0.54 -6.42
CA ALA A 81 -12.14 1.64 -5.84
C ALA A 81 -12.45 2.92 -6.58
N VAL A 82 -12.84 3.94 -5.82
CA VAL A 82 -13.05 5.30 -6.33
C VAL A 82 -12.44 6.29 -5.36
N GLY A 83 -11.60 7.18 -5.89
CA GLY A 83 -11.04 8.30 -5.14
C GLY A 83 -11.03 9.57 -5.99
N THR A 84 -10.78 10.70 -5.35
CA THR A 84 -10.63 11.99 -6.03
C THR A 84 -9.18 12.44 -5.98
N MET A 85 -8.66 12.91 -7.11
CA MET A 85 -7.29 13.43 -7.20
C MET A 85 -7.31 14.66 -8.11
N GLY A 86 -6.87 15.80 -7.59
CA GLY A 86 -6.91 17.07 -8.33
C GLY A 86 -8.30 17.44 -8.86
N GLY A 87 -9.36 17.16 -8.08
CA GLY A 87 -10.76 17.44 -8.45
C GLY A 87 -11.37 16.48 -9.49
N LYS A 88 -10.66 15.43 -9.91
CA LYS A 88 -11.18 14.41 -10.84
C LYS A 88 -11.39 13.09 -10.12
N ARG A 89 -12.46 12.38 -10.49
CA ARG A 89 -12.68 11.00 -10.03
C ARG A 89 -11.75 10.06 -10.76
N HIS A 90 -11.04 9.25 -9.99
CA HIS A 90 -10.22 8.15 -10.44
C HIS A 90 -10.84 6.82 -10.00
N PHE A 91 -10.81 5.84 -10.90
CA PHE A 91 -11.39 4.52 -10.70
C PHE A 91 -10.30 3.45 -10.76
N GLN A 92 -10.51 2.29 -10.17
CA GLN A 92 -9.63 1.14 -10.41
C GLN A 92 -9.57 0.80 -11.91
N SER A 93 -8.39 0.46 -12.43
CA SER A 93 -8.17 0.09 -13.83
C SER A 93 -8.86 -1.20 -14.28
N SER A 94 -9.09 -2.19 -13.41
CA SER A 94 -9.66 -3.48 -13.83
C SER A 94 -10.79 -3.99 -12.92
N ALA A 95 -11.85 -4.50 -13.56
CA ALA A 95 -12.82 -5.38 -12.91
C ALA A 95 -12.09 -6.70 -12.56
N CYS A 96 -12.09 -7.07 -11.28
CA CYS A 96 -11.43 -8.28 -10.76
C CYS A 96 -9.90 -8.33 -10.95
N SER A 97 -9.17 -7.42 -10.30
CA SER A 97 -7.79 -7.70 -9.91
C SER A 97 -7.78 -8.13 -8.44
N GLY A 98 -7.86 -9.45 -8.22
CA GLY A 98 -7.24 -10.00 -7.03
C GLY A 98 -5.84 -9.45 -6.93
N VAL A 99 -5.40 -9.15 -5.71
CA VAL A 99 -4.09 -8.60 -5.41
C VAL A 99 -3.00 -9.33 -6.22
N CYS A 100 -2.51 -8.71 -7.31
CA CYS A 100 -1.60 -9.36 -8.26
C CYS A 100 -0.25 -9.64 -7.58
N GLY A 101 0.16 -10.92 -7.53
CA GLY A 101 1.41 -11.34 -6.90
C GLY A 101 1.52 -12.84 -6.56
N THR A 102 0.43 -13.63 -6.65
CA THR A 102 0.50 -15.09 -6.46
C THR A 102 0.04 -15.85 -7.70
N SER A 103 0.65 -17.01 -7.97
CA SER A 103 0.31 -17.84 -9.14
C SER A 103 -1.13 -18.34 -9.02
N SER A 104 -2.01 -17.90 -9.93
CA SER A 104 -3.35 -18.44 -10.22
C SER A 104 -3.93 -19.33 -9.11
N ALA A 105 -4.51 -18.78 -8.04
CA ALA A 105 -5.06 -19.64 -6.98
C ALA A 105 -6.23 -20.47 -7.53
N PRO A 106 -6.07 -21.80 -7.67
CA PRO A 106 -7.10 -22.65 -8.29
C PRO A 106 -8.27 -22.93 -7.33
N TYR A 107 -8.18 -22.47 -6.07
CA TYR A 107 -9.16 -22.71 -5.00
C TYR A 107 -9.58 -21.46 -4.23
N GLY A 108 -9.30 -20.25 -4.74
CA GLY A 108 -9.79 -19.01 -4.13
C GLY A 108 -9.19 -18.67 -2.76
N VAL A 109 -7.89 -18.94 -2.53
CA VAL A 109 -7.18 -18.45 -1.33
C VAL A 109 -5.85 -17.87 -1.79
N TRP A 110 -5.71 -16.53 -1.76
CA TRP A 110 -4.57 -15.82 -2.36
C TRP A 110 -3.60 -15.20 -1.34
N LEU A 111 -4.03 -14.94 -0.10
CA LEU A 111 -3.19 -14.39 0.98
C LEU A 111 -3.42 -15.19 2.28
N GLU A 112 -2.35 -15.44 3.01
CA GLU A 112 -2.40 -16.03 4.36
C GLU A 112 -2.60 -14.92 5.40
N ASN A 113 -2.83 -15.29 6.66
CA ASN A 113 -2.86 -14.29 7.73
C ASN A 113 -1.50 -13.57 7.81
N GLY A 114 -1.52 -12.25 7.77
CA GLY A 114 -0.32 -11.46 7.63
C GLY A 114 -0.61 -9.99 7.38
N TYR A 115 0.47 -9.21 7.33
CA TYR A 115 0.42 -7.78 7.07
C TYR A 115 0.95 -7.52 5.67
N TYR A 116 0.10 -6.97 4.81
CA TYR A 116 0.41 -6.72 3.40
C TYR A 116 0.30 -5.24 3.09
N LYS A 117 1.17 -4.77 2.19
CA LYS A 117 1.17 -3.40 1.70
C LYS A 117 0.68 -3.39 0.27
N VAL A 118 -0.33 -2.57 -0.03
CA VAL A 118 -0.91 -2.40 -1.36
C VAL A 118 -0.49 -1.03 -1.89
N VAL A 119 0.34 -1.01 -2.91
CA VAL A 119 0.80 0.20 -3.59
C VAL A 119 -0.25 0.66 -4.59
N ILE A 120 -0.60 1.95 -4.54
CA ILE A 120 -1.52 2.61 -5.48
C ILE A 120 -0.71 3.49 -6.43
N THR A 121 -0.85 3.28 -7.73
CA THR A 121 -0.24 4.10 -8.79
C THR A 121 -1.28 4.57 -9.79
N LYS A 122 -0.98 5.62 -10.58
CA LYS A 122 -1.76 5.93 -11.78
C LYS A 122 -1.56 4.81 -12.81
N SER A 123 -2.62 4.36 -13.46
CA SER A 123 -2.52 3.27 -14.43
C SER A 123 -1.74 3.70 -15.66
N GLY A 124 -0.65 2.99 -15.95
CA GLY A 124 0.14 3.21 -17.17
C GLY A 124 -0.43 2.51 -18.39
N GLU A 125 -1.29 1.51 -18.20
CA GLU A 125 -1.78 0.62 -19.25
C GLU A 125 -3.06 1.14 -19.92
N LEU A 126 -4.01 1.68 -19.14
CA LEU A 126 -5.31 2.10 -19.66
C LEU A 126 -5.40 3.58 -20.03
N GLY A 127 -4.51 4.42 -19.48
CA GLY A 127 -4.54 5.88 -19.65
C GLY A 127 -5.81 6.54 -19.07
N GLY A 128 -5.77 7.85 -18.80
CA GLY A 128 -6.92 8.56 -18.22
C GLY A 128 -7.01 8.45 -16.69
N ASN A 129 -8.22 8.45 -16.13
CA ASN A 129 -8.44 8.55 -14.68
C ASN A 129 -8.52 7.16 -14.02
N TYR A 130 -7.48 6.34 -14.18
CA TYR A 130 -7.44 5.01 -13.57
C TYR A 130 -6.28 4.84 -12.57
N LEU A 131 -6.49 3.98 -11.58
CA LEU A 131 -5.54 3.58 -10.55
C LEU A 131 -5.24 2.09 -10.65
N ASP A 132 -3.97 1.73 -10.50
CA ASP A 132 -3.52 0.35 -10.33
C ASP A 132 -3.21 0.08 -8.86
N PHE A 133 -3.54 -1.13 -8.41
CA PHE A 133 -3.30 -1.62 -7.05
C PHE A 133 -2.41 -2.86 -7.15
N ARG A 134 -1.28 -2.89 -6.43
CA ARG A 134 -0.31 -3.99 -6.47
C ARG A 134 0.22 -4.28 -5.07
N LEU A 135 0.59 -5.53 -4.75
CA LEU A 135 1.38 -5.74 -3.54
C LEU A 135 2.73 -5.06 -3.67
N ALA A 136 3.21 -4.50 -2.56
CA ALA A 136 4.62 -4.26 -2.41
C ALA A 136 5.33 -5.62 -2.28
N GLU A 137 6.28 -5.89 -3.17
CA GLU A 137 7.28 -6.95 -3.00
C GLU A 137 8.25 -6.60 -1.86
#